data_AF-X1IT82-F1
#
_entry.id   AF-X1IT82-F1
#
_cell.length_a   1.000
_cell.length_b   1.000
_cell.length_c   1.000
_cell.angle_alpha   90.00
_cell.angle_beta   90.00
_cell.angle_gamma   90.00
#
_symmetry.space_group_name_H-M   'P 1'
#
loop_
_entity.id
_entity.type
_entity.pdbx_description
1 polymer ?
#
loop_
_entity_poly.entity_id
_entity_poly.type
_entity_poly.pdbx_seq_one_letter_code
_entity_poly.pdbx_strand_id
1 'polypeptide(L)'
;MRSLSSTLLTAQKEASHVPYVKVEAKNKIAGIVRLNWTRLYTGSEADYFHALTIPDDGSLIRVRLTPPVDSRKLYRQRVANPSPESDFSQWTYCNQYNAVIVTCCSLGAEVSIFWIKSDQGIYWLKSTDYGATFGNPE
;
A
#
# COMPACT_ATOMS: atom_id res chain seq x y z
N MET A 1 -72.83 19.18 -12.56
CA MET A 1 -71.36 19.36 -12.57
C MET A 1 -71.02 20.29 -11.41
N ARG A 2 -70.20 19.87 -10.43
CA ARG A 2 -69.86 20.72 -9.28
C ARG A 2 -68.56 21.47 -9.60
N SER A 3 -68.56 22.80 -9.44
CA SER A 3 -67.38 23.63 -9.64
C SER A 3 -66.45 23.54 -8.43
N LEU A 4 -65.15 23.34 -8.67
CA LEU A 4 -64.14 23.39 -7.62
C LEU A 4 -63.90 24.85 -7.19
N SER A 5 -63.68 25.06 -5.89
CA SER A 5 -63.24 26.37 -5.39
C SER A 5 -61.80 26.67 -5.86
N SER A 6 -61.44 27.95 -5.87
CA SER A 6 -60.07 28.39 -6.18
C SER A 6 -59.02 27.70 -5.30
N THR A 7 -59.33 27.47 -4.02
CA THR A 7 -58.46 26.76 -3.07
C THR A 7 -58.18 25.32 -3.50
N LEU A 8 -59.20 24.59 -3.95
CA LEU A 8 -59.05 23.20 -4.40
C LEU A 8 -58.27 23.11 -5.72
N LEU A 9 -58.44 24.10 -6.61
CA LEU A 9 -57.67 24.22 -7.85
C LEU A 9 -56.18 24.54 -7.59
N THR A 10 -55.87 25.32 -6.55
CA THR A 10 -54.49 25.59 -6.14
C THR A 10 -53.86 24.32 -5.55
N ALA A 11 -54.54 23.65 -4.61
CA ALA A 11 -54.05 22.41 -4.00
C ALA A 11 -53.80 21.29 -5.03
N GLN A 12 -54.64 21.18 -6.07
CA GLN A 12 -54.45 20.22 -7.16
C GLN A 12 -53.14 20.43 -7.94
N LYS A 13 -52.64 21.67 -7.99
CA LYS A 13 -51.44 22.05 -8.74
C LYS A 13 -50.17 22.02 -7.89
N GLU A 14 -50.29 21.75 -6.59
CA GLU A 14 -49.12 21.65 -5.71
C GLU A 14 -48.28 20.43 -6.08
N ALA A 15 -46.97 20.53 -5.86
CA ALA A 15 -46.06 19.43 -6.10
C ALA A 15 -46.47 18.24 -5.22
N SER A 16 -46.88 17.13 -5.84
CA SER A 16 -47.12 15.89 -5.12
C SER A 16 -45.81 15.40 -4.51
N HIS A 17 -45.67 15.54 -3.20
CA HIS A 17 -44.55 14.98 -2.46
C HIS A 17 -44.82 13.50 -2.19
N VAL A 18 -44.57 12.66 -3.18
CA VAL A 18 -44.53 11.21 -2.96
C VAL A 18 -43.30 10.93 -2.09
N PRO A 19 -43.45 10.42 -0.85
CA PRO A 19 -42.31 10.02 -0.06
C PRO A 19 -41.60 8.88 -0.79
N TYR A 20 -40.31 9.04 -1.04
CA TYR A 20 -39.47 7.98 -1.58
C TYR A 20 -38.37 7.66 -0.57
N VAL A 21 -38.05 6.38 -0.46
CA VAL A 21 -36.96 5.92 0.41
C VAL A 21 -35.68 5.91 -0.42
N LYS A 22 -34.66 6.63 0.05
CA LYS A 22 -33.30 6.55 -0.49
C LYS A 22 -32.45 5.67 0.42
N VAL A 23 -31.87 4.62 -0.15
CA VAL A 23 -30.88 3.78 0.55
C VAL A 23 -29.50 4.12 0.01
N GLU A 24 -28.61 4.62 0.87
CA GLU A 24 -27.20 4.82 0.56
C GLU A 24 -26.36 3.84 1.39
N ALA A 25 -25.79 2.83 0.74
CA ALA A 25 -24.82 1.96 1.38
C ALA A 25 -23.46 2.70 1.47
N LYS A 26 -22.94 2.88 2.68
CA LYS A 26 -21.61 3.44 2.91
C LYS A 26 -20.76 2.42 3.64
N ASN A 27 -19.55 2.15 3.15
CA ASN A 27 -18.63 1.21 3.76
C ASN A 27 -17.91 1.85 4.97
N LYS A 28 -18.68 2.19 6.00
CA LYS A 28 -18.19 2.84 7.23
C LYS A 28 -18.75 2.17 8.48
N ILE A 29 -17.93 2.04 9.53
CA ILE A 29 -18.36 1.70 10.90
C ILE A 29 -17.92 2.86 11.79
N ALA A 30 -18.87 3.45 12.54
CA ALA A 30 -18.62 4.61 13.39
C ALA A 30 -17.90 5.79 12.67
N GLY A 31 -18.23 6.02 11.39
CA GLY A 31 -17.64 7.11 10.58
C GLY A 31 -16.29 6.77 9.92
N ILE A 32 -15.69 5.64 10.26
CA ILE A 32 -14.39 5.18 9.73
C ILE A 32 -14.61 4.26 8.54
N VAL A 33 -13.87 4.47 7.44
CA VAL A 33 -13.92 3.59 6.26
C VAL A 33 -13.44 2.20 6.64
N ARG A 34 -14.27 1.19 6.39
CA ARG A 34 -13.89 -0.21 6.61
C ARG A 34 -13.10 -0.70 5.41
N LEU A 35 -11.78 -0.72 5.51
CA LEU A 35 -10.93 -1.27 4.47
C LEU A 35 -11.13 -2.79 4.40
N ASN A 36 -11.46 -3.29 3.20
CA ASN A 36 -11.50 -4.72 2.92
C ASN A 36 -10.10 -5.11 2.45
N TRP A 37 -9.35 -5.79 3.31
CA TRP A 37 -8.00 -6.22 2.99
C TRP A 37 -8.04 -7.56 2.27
N THR A 38 -7.27 -7.66 1.19
CA THR A 38 -6.99 -8.91 0.49
C THR A 38 -5.50 -9.19 0.62
N ARG A 39 -5.15 -10.43 0.96
CA ARG A 39 -3.75 -10.86 1.01
C ARG A 39 -3.20 -10.98 -0.41
N LEU A 40 -2.10 -10.27 -0.69
CA LEU A 40 -1.42 -10.30 -2.00
C LEU A 40 -0.41 -11.44 -2.10
N TYR A 41 0.21 -11.85 -1.00
CA TYR A 41 1.31 -12.81 -1.01
C TYR A 41 1.32 -13.72 0.22
N THR A 42 1.73 -14.97 0.02
CA THR A 42 2.13 -15.90 1.08
C THR A 42 3.43 -16.57 0.65
N GLY A 43 4.44 -16.46 1.51
CA GLY A 43 5.79 -16.90 1.19
C GLY A 43 6.37 -17.86 2.22
N SER A 44 7.51 -18.44 1.88
CA SER A 44 8.30 -19.33 2.75
C SER A 44 9.57 -18.66 3.27
N GLU A 45 9.72 -17.36 3.06
CA GLU A 45 10.78 -16.56 3.65
C GLU A 45 10.77 -16.69 5.17
N ALA A 46 11.95 -16.94 5.76
CA ALA A 46 12.09 -16.91 7.20
C ALA A 46 11.61 -15.59 7.79
N ASP A 47 10.86 -15.68 8.89
CA ASP A 47 10.44 -14.53 9.70
C ASP A 47 11.67 -13.90 10.37
N TYR A 48 12.11 -12.79 9.81
CA TYR A 48 13.27 -12.04 10.23
C TYR A 48 13.14 -10.58 9.76
N PHE A 49 14.07 -9.70 10.13
CA PHE A 49 13.96 -8.27 9.85
C PHE A 49 13.66 -7.97 8.37
N HIS A 50 12.58 -7.23 8.14
CA HIS A 50 12.09 -6.84 6.83
C HIS A 50 11.37 -5.50 6.90
N ALA A 51 11.25 -4.84 5.76
CA ALA A 51 10.48 -3.61 5.60
C ALA A 51 9.92 -3.53 4.17
N LEU A 52 8.99 -2.61 3.96
CA LEU A 52 8.43 -2.32 2.65
C LEU A 52 8.09 -0.85 2.50
N THR A 53 8.04 -0.38 1.25
CA THR A 53 7.55 0.94 0.89
C THR A 53 6.88 0.89 -0.49
N ILE A 54 6.01 1.86 -0.77
CA ILE A 54 5.29 2.01 -2.05
C ILE A 54 5.62 3.41 -2.60
N PRO A 55 6.51 3.55 -3.59
CA PRO A 55 6.75 4.83 -4.28
C PRO A 55 5.57 5.22 -5.18
N ASP A 56 5.61 6.42 -5.75
CA ASP A 56 4.46 7.06 -6.43
C ASP A 56 3.92 6.32 -7.66
N ASP A 57 4.71 5.41 -8.25
CA ASP A 57 4.26 4.55 -9.36
C ASP A 57 3.37 3.38 -8.92
N GLY A 58 3.18 3.20 -7.60
CA GLY A 58 2.37 2.14 -7.02
C GLY A 58 3.07 0.77 -6.98
N SER A 59 4.35 0.70 -7.34
CA SER A 59 5.13 -0.52 -7.18
C SER A 59 5.34 -0.85 -5.70
N LEU A 60 5.57 -2.12 -5.39
CA LEU A 60 5.90 -2.55 -4.03
C LEU A 60 7.39 -2.85 -3.95
N ILE A 61 8.09 -2.11 -3.08
CA ILE A 61 9.48 -2.41 -2.72
C ILE A 61 9.49 -3.15 -1.40
N ARG A 62 10.11 -4.34 -1.41
CA ARG A 62 10.33 -5.16 -0.21
C ARG A 62 11.82 -5.26 0.04
N VAL A 63 12.21 -5.19 1.30
CA VAL A 63 13.59 -5.46 1.74
C VAL A 63 13.55 -6.46 2.88
N ARG A 64 14.55 -7.33 2.92
CA ARG A 64 14.66 -8.33 4.00
C ARG A 64 16.09 -8.69 4.29
N LEU A 65 16.31 -9.14 5.51
CA LEU A 65 17.52 -9.83 5.92
C LEU A 65 17.25 -11.34 5.99
N THR A 66 18.26 -12.14 5.66
CA THR A 66 18.24 -13.56 6.00
C THR A 66 18.58 -13.76 7.49
N PRO A 67 18.20 -14.87 8.12
CA PRO A 67 18.58 -15.14 9.51
C PRO A 67 20.10 -15.33 9.67
N PRO A 68 20.63 -15.36 10.93
CA PRO A 68 22.06 -15.52 11.19
C PRO A 68 22.71 -16.76 10.57
N VAL A 69 21.96 -17.87 10.43
CA VAL A 69 22.42 -19.11 9.78
C VAL A 69 22.78 -18.91 8.29
N ASP A 70 22.26 -17.86 7.65
CA ASP A 70 22.56 -17.48 6.27
C ASP A 70 23.21 -16.08 6.21
N SER A 71 24.07 -15.79 7.18
CA SER A 71 24.97 -14.62 7.20
C SER A 71 24.30 -13.24 7.20
N ARG A 72 23.01 -13.14 7.55
CA ARG A 72 22.27 -11.87 7.61
C ARG A 72 22.42 -11.02 6.35
N LYS A 73 22.23 -11.66 5.20
CA LYS A 73 22.31 -11.08 3.87
C LYS A 73 21.13 -10.16 3.61
N LEU A 74 21.40 -9.00 3.02
CA LEU A 74 20.37 -8.04 2.59
C LEU A 74 19.89 -8.37 1.17
N TYR A 75 18.58 -8.53 1.03
CA TYR A 75 17.90 -8.70 -0.25
C TYR A 75 16.86 -7.61 -0.45
N ARG A 76 16.66 -7.21 -1.71
CA ARG A 76 15.57 -6.32 -2.14
C ARG A 76 14.74 -7.00 -3.22
N GLN A 77 13.48 -6.58 -3.34
CA GLN A 77 12.59 -6.97 -4.42
C GLN A 77 11.74 -5.77 -4.81
N ARG A 78 11.48 -5.63 -6.11
CA ARG A 78 10.46 -4.73 -6.65
C ARG A 78 9.39 -5.53 -7.37
N VAL A 79 8.14 -5.32 -6.98
CA VAL A 79 6.96 -5.83 -7.69
C VAL A 79 6.28 -4.65 -8.37
N ALA A 80 6.39 -4.57 -9.69
CA ALA A 80 5.98 -3.39 -10.45
C ALA A 80 4.48 -3.08 -10.35
N ASN A 81 3.64 -4.12 -10.37
CA ASN A 81 2.18 -4.01 -10.34
C ASN A 81 1.63 -5.02 -9.32
N PRO A 82 1.66 -4.73 -8.01
CA PRO A 82 1.35 -5.73 -6.99
C PRO A 82 -0.12 -6.17 -7.03
N SER A 83 -0.33 -7.46 -7.29
CA SER A 83 -1.63 -8.17 -7.28
C SER A 83 -1.47 -9.57 -6.68
N PRO A 84 -2.56 -10.28 -6.33
CA PRO A 84 -2.47 -11.66 -5.86
C PRO A 84 -1.79 -12.64 -6.82
N GLU A 85 -1.77 -12.33 -8.12
CA GLU A 85 -1.16 -13.13 -9.19
C GLU A 85 0.28 -12.69 -9.52
N SER A 86 0.77 -11.62 -8.89
CA SER A 86 2.11 -11.10 -9.14
C SER A 86 3.19 -12.06 -8.68
N ASP A 87 4.35 -12.03 -9.35
CA ASP A 87 5.51 -12.79 -8.91
C ASP A 87 6.25 -12.05 -7.78
N PHE A 88 6.25 -12.68 -6.61
CA PHE A 88 6.96 -12.24 -5.40
C PHE A 88 8.20 -13.10 -5.08
N SER A 89 8.66 -13.94 -6.02
CA SER A 89 9.79 -14.86 -5.81
C SER A 89 11.17 -14.25 -6.11
N GLN A 90 11.22 -13.21 -6.95
CA GLN A 90 12.49 -12.66 -7.46
C GLN A 90 13.14 -11.70 -6.46
N TRP A 91 14.17 -12.17 -5.77
CA TRP A 91 14.96 -11.37 -4.82
C TRP A 91 16.34 -11.05 -5.40
N THR A 92 16.73 -9.79 -5.32
CA THR A 92 18.07 -9.32 -5.69
C THR A 92 18.93 -9.18 -4.44
N TYR A 93 20.05 -9.89 -4.40
CA TYR A 93 21.04 -9.74 -3.33
C TYR A 93 21.75 -8.39 -3.46
N CYS A 94 21.81 -7.61 -2.38
CA CYS A 94 22.44 -6.28 -2.37
C CYS A 94 23.96 -6.31 -2.14
N ASN A 95 24.57 -7.49 -2.17
CA ASN A 95 25.99 -7.70 -1.84
C ASN A 95 26.37 -7.22 -0.42
N GLN A 96 25.42 -7.22 0.51
CA GLN A 96 25.63 -6.86 1.91
C GLN A 96 25.29 -8.04 2.82
N TYR A 97 26.17 -8.31 3.78
CA TYR A 97 26.02 -9.33 4.80
C TYR A 97 26.26 -8.73 6.18
N ASN A 98 25.97 -9.50 7.24
CA ASN A 98 26.07 -9.07 8.64
C ASN A 98 25.24 -7.82 8.97
N ALA A 99 24.18 -7.53 8.20
CA ALA A 99 23.21 -6.51 8.58
C ALA A 99 22.41 -7.00 9.81
N VAL A 100 22.17 -6.11 10.78
CA VAL A 100 21.45 -6.46 12.02
C VAL A 100 20.02 -5.93 12.04
N ILE A 101 19.74 -4.91 11.23
CA ILE A 101 18.40 -4.35 11.02
C ILE A 101 18.34 -3.68 9.65
N VAL A 102 17.16 -3.62 9.05
CA VAL A 102 16.90 -2.96 7.76
C VAL A 102 15.60 -2.16 7.82
N THR A 103 15.55 -1.05 7.11
CA THR A 103 14.32 -0.32 6.80
C THR A 103 14.38 0.28 5.39
N CYS A 104 13.24 0.72 4.87
CA CYS A 104 13.18 1.49 3.64
C CYS A 104 12.07 2.53 3.67
N CYS A 105 12.20 3.56 2.83
CA CYS A 105 11.19 4.60 2.63
C CYS A 105 11.23 5.10 1.20
N SER A 106 10.18 5.78 0.77
CA SER A 106 10.08 6.41 -0.53
C SER A 106 9.48 7.81 -0.47
N LEU A 107 9.89 8.65 -1.42
CA LEU A 107 9.32 9.97 -1.68
C LEU A 107 9.34 10.19 -3.20
N GLY A 108 8.17 10.24 -3.84
CA GLY A 108 8.11 10.34 -5.29
C GLY A 108 8.71 9.09 -5.95
N ALA A 109 9.64 9.32 -6.87
CA ALA A 109 10.42 8.28 -7.54
C ALA A 109 11.60 7.77 -6.71
N GLU A 110 11.97 8.46 -5.63
CA GLU A 110 13.11 8.06 -4.82
C GLU A 110 12.73 6.95 -3.85
N VAL A 111 13.62 5.96 -3.75
CA VAL A 111 13.54 4.88 -2.77
C VAL A 111 14.87 4.79 -2.06
N SER A 112 14.84 4.83 -0.74
CA SER A 112 16.00 4.70 0.12
C SER A 112 15.89 3.44 0.97
N ILE A 113 16.96 2.65 1.02
CA ILE A 113 17.11 1.47 1.88
C ILE A 113 18.23 1.77 2.86
N PHE A 114 17.97 1.61 4.16
CA PHE A 114 18.94 1.80 5.22
C PHE A 114 19.15 0.50 6.00
N TRP A 115 20.38 0.23 6.40
CA TRP A 115 20.68 -0.89 7.29
C TRP A 115 21.83 -0.55 8.23
N ILE A 116 21.91 -1.29 9.32
CA ILE A 116 23.02 -1.22 10.27
C ILE A 116 23.78 -2.55 10.22
N LYS A 117 25.11 -2.51 10.29
CA LYS A 117 25.94 -3.72 10.45
C LYS A 117 26.41 -3.89 11.89
N SER A 118 27.10 -4.98 12.18
CA SER A 118 27.67 -5.26 13.51
C SER A 118 28.69 -4.22 14.01
N ASP A 119 29.26 -3.42 13.11
CA ASP A 119 30.12 -2.27 13.45
C ASP A 119 29.35 -1.01 13.86
N GLN A 120 28.01 -1.10 13.94
CA GLN A 120 27.09 0.00 14.27
C GLN A 120 27.08 1.12 13.22
N GLY A 121 27.72 0.94 12.06
CA GLY A 121 27.63 1.85 10.93
C GLY A 121 26.23 1.83 10.34
N ILE A 122 25.71 3.01 10.00
CA ILE A 122 24.49 3.17 9.21
C ILE A 122 24.91 3.30 7.75
N TYR A 123 24.31 2.47 6.91
CA TYR A 123 24.58 2.42 5.48
C TYR A 123 23.30 2.68 4.69
N TRP A 124 23.47 3.10 3.45
CA TRP A 124 22.37 3.52 2.59
C TRP A 124 22.53 3.03 1.15
N LEU A 125 21.38 2.76 0.52
CA LEU A 125 21.23 2.47 -0.91
C LEU A 125 20.10 3.32 -1.46
N LYS A 126 20.35 4.03 -2.55
CA LYS A 126 19.37 4.89 -3.22
C LYS A 126 18.98 4.37 -4.60
N SER A 127 17.70 4.52 -4.91
CA SER A 127 17.12 4.49 -6.24
C SER A 127 16.42 5.82 -6.51
N THR A 128 16.42 6.27 -7.77
CA THR A 128 15.68 7.44 -8.25
C THR A 128 14.68 7.07 -9.35
N ASP A 129 14.41 5.78 -9.52
CA ASP A 129 13.59 5.19 -10.58
C ASP A 129 12.58 4.18 -10.01
N TYR A 130 11.94 4.54 -8.90
CA TYR A 130 10.92 3.74 -8.23
C TYR A 130 11.43 2.36 -7.80
N GLY A 131 12.71 2.26 -7.45
CA GLY A 131 13.34 1.01 -7.01
C GLY A 131 13.70 0.03 -8.13
N ALA A 132 13.62 0.42 -9.40
CA ALA A 132 14.00 -0.44 -10.51
C ALA A 132 15.52 -0.69 -10.50
N THR A 133 16.32 0.36 -10.37
CA THR A 133 17.77 0.29 -10.24
C THR A 133 18.23 0.96 -8.95
N PHE A 134 19.37 0.53 -8.42
CA PHE A 134 19.98 1.12 -7.24
C PHE A 134 21.45 1.40 -7.54
N GLY A 135 21.95 2.50 -6.96
CA GLY A 135 23.36 2.83 -6.99
C GLY A 135 24.20 1.91 -6.11
N ASN A 136 25.42 2.38 -5.79
CA ASN A 136 26.28 1.69 -4.87
C ASN A 136 25.89 1.99 -3.41
N PRO A 137 26.18 1.06 -2.48
CA PRO A 137 26.11 1.31 -1.04
C PRO A 137 27.01 2.49 -0.63
N GLU A 138 26.47 3.38 0.20
CA GLU A 138 27.16 4.49 0.86
C GLU A 138 27.17 4.32 2.38
#